data_AF-A0A7D4Y0F1-F1
#
_entry.id   AF-A0A7D4Y0F1-F1
#
_cell.length_a   1.000
_cell.length_b   1.000
_cell.length_c   1.000
_cell.angle_alpha   90.00
_cell.angle_beta   90.00
_cell.angle_gamma   90.00
#
_symmetry.space_group_name_H-M   'P 1'
#
loop_
_entity.id
_entity.type
_entity.pdbx_description
1 polymer ?
#
loop_
_entity_poly.entity_id
_entity_poly.type
_entity_poly.pdbx_seq_one_letter_code
_entity_poly.pdbx_strand_id
1 'polypeptide(L)' 'MAEKRDSNDVVSSYPFSEDDGSNGSDDSDGEDSFVCSDCDREFETKRGLNIHRGQQHDRDGE' A
#
# COMPACT_ATOMS: atom_id res chain seq x y z
N MET A 1 -39.80 -47.79 -11.63
CA MET A 1 -38.75 -47.33 -12.55
C MET A 1 -38.30 -45.97 -12.05
N ALA A 2 -36.98 -45.80 -11.88
CA ALA A 2 -36.39 -44.72 -11.11
C ALA A 2 -35.94 -43.57 -12.02
N GLU A 3 -36.54 -42.40 -11.90
CA GLU A 3 -36.09 -41.20 -12.63
C GLU A 3 -36.05 -39.98 -11.70
N LYS A 4 -35.01 -40.02 -10.86
CA LYS A 4 -34.11 -38.95 -10.40
C LYS A 4 -34.67 -37.51 -10.35
N ARG A 5 -34.77 -36.99 -9.13
CA ARG A 5 -34.91 -35.56 -8.82
C ARG A 5 -33.64 -34.79 -9.15
N ASP A 6 -33.88 -33.61 -9.72
CA ASP A 6 -33.32 -32.30 -9.38
C ASP A 6 -31.80 -32.09 -9.51
N SER A 7 -31.45 -30.83 -9.73
CA SER A 7 -30.10 -30.27 -9.71
C SER A 7 -29.34 -30.42 -11.02
N ASN A 8 -29.48 -29.41 -11.89
CA ASN A 8 -28.30 -28.60 -12.26
C ASN A 8 -28.70 -27.27 -12.93
N ASP A 9 -29.60 -26.52 -12.30
CA ASP A 9 -29.57 -25.06 -12.40
C ASP A 9 -28.57 -24.55 -11.35
N VAL A 10 -27.85 -23.47 -11.67
CA VAL A 10 -26.74 -22.85 -10.90
C VAL A 10 -25.38 -23.48 -11.22
N VAL A 11 -24.55 -22.95 -12.12
CA VAL A 11 -24.06 -21.57 -12.15
C VAL A 11 -23.83 -21.06 -13.58
N SER A 12 -24.59 -20.02 -13.91
CA SER A 12 -24.26 -19.08 -14.96
C SER A 12 -22.92 -18.40 -14.64
N SER A 13 -22.17 -18.08 -15.70
CA SER A 13 -21.03 -17.14 -15.73
C SER A 13 -19.83 -17.50 -14.84
N TYR A 14 -18.89 -18.22 -15.46
CA TYR A 14 -17.49 -18.37 -15.05
C TYR A 14 -16.88 -17.01 -14.62
N PRO A 15 -16.56 -16.79 -13.34
CA PRO A 15 -15.77 -15.64 -12.91
C PRO A 15 -14.33 -16.14 -12.71
N PHE A 16 -13.44 -15.91 -13.66
CA PHE A 16 -12.05 -16.34 -13.53
C PHE A 16 -11.10 -15.40 -14.24
N SER A 17 -10.97 -14.20 -13.70
CA SER A 17 -9.73 -13.43 -13.82
C SER A 17 -8.93 -13.70 -12.55
N GLU A 18 -8.01 -14.64 -12.63
CA GLU A 18 -6.91 -14.74 -11.69
C GLU A 18 -5.89 -13.68 -12.09
N ASP A 19 -6.02 -12.49 -11.52
CA ASP A 19 -4.88 -11.60 -11.41
C ASP A 19 -4.27 -11.83 -10.03
N ASP A 20 -3.22 -12.64 -10.05
CA ASP A 20 -2.30 -12.93 -8.97
C ASP A 20 -1.53 -11.65 -8.61
N GLY A 21 -1.84 -11.13 -7.42
CA GLY A 21 -1.00 -10.36 -6.52
C GLY A 21 0.18 -9.56 -7.10
N SER A 22 0.13 -8.24 -6.89
CA SER A 22 1.05 -7.51 -5.99
C SER A 22 1.18 -6.06 -6.45
N ASN A 23 0.26 -5.21 -6.02
CA ASN A 23 0.67 -3.85 -5.72
C ASN A 23 0.34 -3.61 -4.25
N GLY A 24 1.20 -4.18 -3.40
CA GLY A 24 1.41 -3.63 -2.08
C GLY A 24 2.01 -2.24 -2.26
N SER A 25 1.16 -1.26 -2.54
CA SER A 25 1.42 0.10 -2.14
C SER A 25 1.28 0.10 -0.62
N ASP A 26 2.37 -0.28 0.05
CA ASP A 26 2.64 0.10 1.42
C ASP A 26 2.82 1.62 1.45
N ASP A 27 1.73 2.33 1.19
CA ASP A 27 1.57 3.71 1.59
C ASP A 27 1.06 3.64 3.03
N SER A 28 1.90 3.13 3.92
CA SER A 28 1.86 3.48 5.33
C SER A 28 2.22 4.97 5.43
N ASP A 29 1.38 5.84 4.87
CA ASP A 29 1.31 7.22 5.32
C ASP A 29 0.63 7.18 6.69
N GLY A 30 1.42 6.74 7.67
CA GLY A 30 1.17 7.01 9.06
C GLY A 30 1.36 8.51 9.22
N GLU A 31 0.25 9.24 9.08
CA GLU A 31 0.04 10.69 9.23
C GLU A 31 0.42 11.24 10.63
N ASP A 32 1.40 10.64 11.28
CA ASP A 32 1.92 10.96 12.60
C ASP A 32 3.46 11.08 12.64
N SER A 33 4.16 10.66 11.58
CA SER A 33 5.62 10.79 11.47
C SER A 33 6.05 11.68 10.31
N PHE A 34 7.11 12.45 10.52
CA PHE A 34 7.70 13.35 9.53
C PHE A 34 8.84 12.63 8.82
N VAL A 35 8.62 12.11 7.62
CA VAL A 35 9.63 11.37 6.85
C VAL A 35 10.49 12.31 6.00
N CYS A 36 11.81 12.06 5.94
CA CYS A 36 12.72 12.80 5.06
C CYS A 36 12.69 12.25 3.64
N SER A 37 12.37 13.07 2.65
CA SER A 37 12.33 12.66 1.24
C SER A 37 13.70 12.35 0.63
N ASP A 38 14.80 12.76 1.28
CA ASP A 38 16.15 12.56 0.77
C ASP A 38 16.78 11.22 1.22
N CYS A 39 16.30 10.65 2.33
CA CYS A 39 16.85 9.39 2.87
C CYS A 39 15.83 8.51 3.60
N ASP A 40 14.53 8.78 3.41
CA ASP A 40 13.38 8.04 3.93
C ASP A 40 13.43 7.79 5.45
N ARG A 41 14.01 8.73 6.20
CA ARG A 41 14.09 8.63 7.66
C ARG A 41 12.86 9.21 8.32
N GLU A 42 12.26 8.44 9.21
CA GLU A 42 11.10 8.83 10.01
C GLU A 42 11.52 9.68 11.23
N PHE A 43 10.78 10.75 11.49
CA PHE A 43 10.97 11.61 12.65
C PHE A 43 9.66 11.83 13.41
N GLU A 44 9.72 11.82 14.73
CA GLU A 44 8.58 12.10 15.62
C GLU A 44 8.13 13.57 15.61
N THR A 45 8.96 14.49 15.09
CA THR A 45 8.64 15.93 15.09
C THR A 45 9.14 16.63 13.83
N LYS A 46 8.36 17.63 13.38
CA LYS A 46 8.73 18.52 12.25
C LYS A 46 10.07 19.21 12.47
N ARG A 47 10.38 19.60 13.71
CA ARG A 47 11.66 20.25 14.05
C ARG A 47 12.83 19.30 13.88
N GLY A 48 12.67 18.03 14.26
CA GLY A 48 13.68 16.98 14.06
C GLY A 48 13.99 16.79 12.58
N LEU A 49 12.95 16.69 11.74
CA LEU A 49 13.10 16.59 10.28
C LEU A 49 13.83 17.81 9.69
N ASN A 50 13.48 19.04 10.09
CA ASN A 50 14.10 20.25 9.55
C ASN A 50 15.59 20.36 9.90
N ILE A 51 15.97 20.01 11.14
CA ILE A 51 17.36 19.95 11.58
C ILE A 51 18.12 18.82 10.88
N HIS A 52 17.47 17.67 10.70
CA HIS A 52 18.04 16.54 9.97
C HIS A 52 18.35 16.93 8.53
N ARG A 53 17.40 17.53 7.82
CA ARG A 53 17.60 18.00 6.44
C ARG A 53 18.74 19.01 6.36
N GLY A 54 18.79 20.01 7.25
CA GLY A 54 19.88 20.99 7.30
C GLY A 54 21.22 20.50 7.87
N GLN A 55 21.36 19.25 8.30
CA GLN A 55 22.66 18.70 8.75
C GLN A 55 23.12 17.51 7.92
N GLN A 56 22.19 16.75 7.38
CA GLN A 56 22.46 15.55 6.59
C GLN A 56 22.30 15.84 5.08
N HIS A 57 21.47 16.81 4.73
CA HIS A 57 21.12 17.19 3.35
C HIS A 57 21.33 18.69 3.11
N ASP A 58 22.33 19.27 3.79
CA ASP A 58 22.62 20.72 3.85
C ASP A 58 23.17 21.30 2.54
N ARG A 59 22.44 21.19 1.44
CA ARG A 59 22.83 21.81 0.16
C ARG A 59 21.73 22.55 -0.59
N ASP A 60 20.54 22.71 -0.03
CA ASP A 60 19.49 23.49 -0.69
C ASP A 60 19.14 24.71 0.16
N GLY A 61 20.05 25.67 0.07
CA GLY A 61 19.95 27.02 0.60
C GLY A 61 20.38 28.06 -0.44
N GLU A 62 19.84 28.02 -1.66
CA GLU A 62 19.68 29.16 -2.58
C GLU A 62 18.81 28.83 -3.81
#